data_AF-A0A5M4AU21-F1
#
_entry.id   AF-A0A5M4AU21-F1
#
_cell.length_a   1.000
_cell.length_b   1.000
_cell.length_c   1.000
_cell.angle_alpha   90.00
_cell.angle_beta   90.00
_cell.angle_gamma   90.00
#
_symmetry.space_group_name_H-M   'P 1'
#
loop_
_entity.id
_entity.type
_entity.pdbx_description
1 polymer ?
#
loop_
_entity_poly.entity_id
_entity_poly.type
_entity_poly.pdbx_seq_one_letter_code
_entity_poly.pdbx_strand_id
1 'polypeptide(L)'
;MSRPKLSEAELLERNRVALENAEQQPEIASAMSELGYDATKIAEGKTLLAENQQAYNFNKTEDDETSEAYNSFTANYDAIDEIYRKHRKKAKVIYRKDPLMLAKLNIDGSIPRSYAKWLEAVQKFYTEAIADTAIQEKLASLKISLEELNATQAQIGELKTTRASYRREVGESQEATKKKDAAFAKIDDWMSEFYAVARIALEDQPQLLEALGKVVKS
;
A
#
# COMPACT_ATOMS: atom_id res chain seq x y z
N MET A 1 -19.91 14.67 24.32
CA MET A 1 -18.85 13.71 23.99
C MET A 1 -19.18 13.09 22.64
N SER A 2 -18.36 13.32 21.62
CA SER A 2 -18.51 12.66 20.31
C SER A 2 -18.27 11.16 20.52
N ARG A 3 -19.20 10.29 20.09
CA ARG A 3 -18.96 8.84 20.09
C ARG A 3 -17.70 8.56 19.24
N PRO A 4 -16.76 7.71 19.68
CA PRO A 4 -15.66 7.29 18.81
C PRO A 4 -16.25 6.73 17.50
N LYS A 5 -15.72 7.16 16.35
CA LYS A 5 -16.03 6.50 15.09
C LYS A 5 -15.49 5.06 15.21
N LEU A 6 -16.36 4.08 14.99
CA LEU A 6 -15.97 2.68 14.91
C LEU A 6 -14.94 2.51 13.79
N SER A 7 -13.95 1.65 14.01
CA SER A 7 -13.04 1.18 12.97
C SER A 7 -13.78 0.32 11.94
N GLU A 8 -13.18 0.15 10.75
CA GLU A 8 -13.71 -0.71 9.68
C GLU A 8 -13.94 -2.14 10.16
N ALA A 9 -13.03 -2.70 10.96
CA ALA A 9 -13.17 -4.03 11.55
C ALA A 9 -14.32 -4.11 12.57
N GLU A 10 -14.49 -3.09 13.42
CA GLU A 10 -15.61 -3.02 14.36
C GLU A 10 -16.96 -2.86 13.64
N LEU A 11 -17.00 -2.11 12.52
CA LEU A 11 -18.19 -1.98 11.69
C LEU A 11 -18.58 -3.30 11.04
N LEU A 12 -17.62 -4.04 10.49
CA LEU A 12 -17.80 -5.38 9.94
C LEU A 12 -18.40 -6.33 10.99
N GLU A 13 -17.80 -6.40 12.18
CA GLU A 13 -18.27 -7.30 13.23
C GLU A 13 -19.65 -6.90 13.76
N ARG A 14 -19.91 -5.61 13.96
CA ARG A 14 -21.23 -5.12 14.37
C ARG A 14 -22.30 -5.50 13.36
N ASN A 15 -22.04 -5.31 12.07
CA ASN A 15 -23.00 -5.64 11.01
C ASN A 15 -23.21 -7.16 10.93
N ARG A 16 -22.16 -7.97 11.12
CA ARG A 16 -22.24 -9.43 11.20
C ARG A 16 -23.17 -9.88 12.31
N VAL A 17 -22.96 -9.37 13.53
CA VAL A 17 -23.78 -9.70 14.71
C VAL A 17 -25.24 -9.30 14.49
N ALA A 18 -25.49 -8.10 13.96
CA ALA A 18 -26.85 -7.63 13.70
C ALA A 18 -27.61 -8.53 12.72
N LEU A 19 -26.98 -8.88 11.59
CA LEU A 19 -27.57 -9.76 10.58
C LEU A 19 -27.75 -11.20 11.08
N GLU A 20 -26.82 -11.69 11.91
CA GLU A 20 -26.95 -13.01 12.53
C GLU A 20 -28.13 -13.06 13.48
N ASN A 21 -28.27 -12.07 14.36
CA ASN A 21 -29.37 -12.05 15.33
C ASN A 21 -30.72 -11.81 14.66
N ALA A 22 -30.78 -11.00 13.60
CA ALA A 22 -31.99 -10.81 12.82
C ALA A 22 -32.47 -12.09 12.11
N GLU A 23 -31.57 -13.01 11.79
CA GLU A 23 -31.91 -14.29 11.18
C GLU A 23 -32.22 -15.37 12.24
N GLN A 24 -31.41 -15.45 13.30
CA GLN A 24 -31.42 -16.58 14.23
C GLN A 24 -32.38 -16.41 15.39
N GLN A 25 -32.77 -15.17 15.74
CA GLN A 25 -33.70 -14.93 16.84
C GLN A 25 -35.15 -14.89 16.32
N PRO A 26 -36.02 -15.86 16.67
CA PRO A 26 -37.35 -15.99 16.06
C PRO A 26 -38.24 -14.76 16.27
N GLU A 27 -38.17 -14.11 17.43
CA GLU A 27 -38.97 -12.91 17.71
C GLU A 27 -38.56 -11.73 16.82
N ILE A 28 -37.25 -11.55 16.60
CA ILE A 28 -36.73 -10.50 15.71
C ILE A 28 -37.06 -10.85 14.27
N ALA A 29 -36.80 -12.09 13.84
CA ALA A 29 -37.06 -12.53 12.48
C ALA A 29 -38.53 -12.36 12.09
N SER A 30 -39.46 -12.72 12.99
CA SER A 30 -40.91 -12.54 12.78
C SER A 30 -41.26 -11.05 12.63
N ALA A 31 -40.82 -10.20 13.57
CA ALA A 31 -41.14 -8.77 13.55
C ALA A 31 -40.54 -8.04 12.34
N MET A 32 -39.31 -8.39 11.94
CA MET A 32 -38.65 -7.82 10.76
C MET A 32 -39.34 -8.27 9.45
N SER A 33 -39.78 -9.53 9.38
CA SER A 33 -40.47 -10.09 8.22
C SER A 33 -41.81 -9.39 7.93
N GLU A 34 -42.55 -9.00 8.98
CA GLU A 34 -43.79 -8.22 8.84
C GLU A 34 -43.59 -6.87 8.14
N LEU A 35 -42.37 -6.31 8.21
CA LEU A 35 -41.98 -5.06 7.56
C LEU A 35 -41.13 -5.26 6.29
N GLY A 36 -41.13 -6.48 5.73
CA GLY A 36 -40.45 -6.78 4.46
C GLY A 36 -38.96 -7.11 4.57
N TYR A 37 -38.43 -7.30 5.78
CA TYR A 37 -37.08 -7.82 6.04
C TYR A 37 -37.15 -9.30 6.38
N ASP A 38 -37.64 -10.09 5.43
CA ASP A 38 -37.69 -11.55 5.52
C ASP A 38 -36.30 -12.20 5.36
N ALA A 39 -36.25 -13.53 5.43
CA ALA A 39 -35.01 -14.28 5.26
C ALA A 39 -34.28 -13.98 3.94
N THR A 40 -35.03 -13.68 2.86
CA THR A 40 -34.44 -13.31 1.57
C THR A 40 -33.74 -11.96 1.66
N LYS A 41 -34.41 -10.97 2.26
CA LYS A 41 -33.84 -9.63 2.44
C LYS A 41 -32.62 -9.65 3.37
N ILE A 42 -32.67 -10.41 4.45
CA ILE A 42 -31.51 -10.60 5.35
C ILE A 42 -30.35 -11.27 4.62
N ALA A 43 -30.62 -12.27 3.77
CA ALA A 43 -29.59 -12.90 2.94
C ALA A 43 -28.92 -11.90 1.98
N GLU A 44 -29.66 -10.95 1.38
CA GLU A 44 -29.07 -9.85 0.60
C GLU A 44 -28.04 -9.06 1.43
N GLY A 45 -28.42 -8.65 2.65
CA GLY A 45 -27.52 -7.95 3.57
C GLY A 45 -26.27 -8.76 3.91
N LYS A 46 -26.41 -10.07 4.13
CA LYS A 46 -25.28 -10.99 4.38
C LYS A 46 -24.36 -11.10 3.16
N THR A 47 -24.90 -11.13 1.93
CA THR A 47 -24.09 -11.08 0.70
C THR A 47 -23.30 -9.77 0.60
N LEU A 48 -23.93 -8.63 0.85
CA LEU A 48 -23.26 -7.33 0.86
C LEU A 48 -22.15 -7.26 1.91
N LEU A 49 -22.38 -7.83 3.10
CA LEU A 49 -21.37 -7.89 4.15
C LEU A 49 -20.19 -8.78 3.76
N ALA A 50 -20.43 -9.90 3.09
CA ALA A 50 -19.37 -10.77 2.58
C ALA A 50 -18.52 -10.08 1.50
N GLU A 51 -19.16 -9.36 0.56
CA GLU A 51 -18.47 -8.52 -0.44
C GLU A 51 -17.59 -7.46 0.25
N ASN A 52 -18.13 -6.79 1.29
CA ASN A 52 -17.40 -5.79 2.07
C ASN A 52 -16.19 -6.39 2.80
N GLN A 53 -16.35 -7.56 3.42
CA GLN A 53 -15.26 -8.27 4.10
C GLN A 53 -14.16 -8.67 3.11
N GLN A 54 -14.53 -9.16 1.91
CA GLN A 54 -13.57 -9.51 0.87
C GLN A 54 -12.78 -8.28 0.41
N ALA A 55 -13.46 -7.16 0.14
CA ALA A 55 -12.81 -5.91 -0.28
C ALA A 55 -11.88 -5.34 0.80
N TYR A 56 -12.29 -5.42 2.08
CA TYR A 56 -11.46 -5.03 3.22
C TYR A 56 -10.19 -5.89 3.33
N ASN A 57 -10.33 -7.22 3.25
CA ASN A 57 -9.19 -8.13 3.33
C ASN A 57 -8.22 -7.93 2.14
N PHE A 58 -8.77 -7.75 0.94
CA PHE A 58 -7.98 -7.49 -0.25
C PHE A 58 -7.19 -6.17 -0.13
N ASN A 59 -7.81 -5.10 0.39
CA ASN A 59 -7.08 -3.86 0.66
C ASN A 59 -5.93 -4.05 1.66
N LYS A 60 -6.09 -4.90 2.68
CA LYS A 60 -5.00 -5.21 3.61
C LYS A 60 -3.83 -5.93 2.93
N THR A 61 -4.12 -6.91 2.09
CA THR A 61 -3.08 -7.58 1.29
C THR A 61 -2.31 -6.60 0.41
N GLU A 62 -3.01 -5.72 -0.29
CA GLU A 62 -2.40 -4.74 -1.19
C GLU A 62 -1.55 -3.69 -0.46
N ASP A 63 -1.96 -3.31 0.76
CA ASP A 63 -1.18 -2.42 1.63
C ASP A 63 0.14 -3.09 2.09
N ASP A 64 0.08 -4.38 2.42
CA ASP A 64 1.24 -5.18 2.80
C ASP A 64 2.21 -5.36 1.60
N GLU A 65 1.69 -5.73 0.42
CA GLU A 65 2.47 -5.88 -0.82
C GLU A 65 3.14 -4.57 -1.24
N THR A 66 2.42 -3.45 -1.15
CA THR A 66 2.98 -2.11 -1.40
C THR A 66 4.14 -1.80 -0.45
N SER A 67 4.01 -2.17 0.83
CA SER A 67 5.03 -1.96 1.85
C SER A 67 6.27 -2.81 1.59
N GLU A 68 6.10 -4.08 1.22
CA GLU A 68 7.19 -4.99 0.83
C GLU A 68 7.94 -4.51 -0.41
N ALA A 69 7.21 -4.07 -1.44
CA ALA A 69 7.81 -3.54 -2.67
C ALA A 69 8.56 -2.22 -2.41
N TYR A 70 8.04 -1.36 -1.53
CA TYR A 70 8.72 -0.14 -1.10
C TYR A 70 10.04 -0.45 -0.39
N ASN A 71 10.04 -1.40 0.56
CA ASN A 71 11.22 -1.82 1.30
C ASN A 71 12.28 -2.40 0.36
N SER A 72 11.88 -3.23 -0.59
CA SER A 72 12.77 -3.81 -1.59
C SER A 72 13.42 -2.75 -2.49
N PHE A 73 12.62 -1.80 -2.98
CA PHE A 73 13.12 -0.68 -3.77
C PHE A 73 14.10 0.20 -2.98
N THR A 74 13.75 0.58 -1.75
CA THR A 74 14.56 1.49 -0.93
C THR A 74 15.86 0.84 -0.47
N ALA A 75 15.85 -0.42 -0.06
CA ALA A 75 17.06 -1.15 0.31
C ALA A 75 18.07 -1.22 -0.87
N ASN A 76 17.58 -1.50 -2.08
CA ASN A 76 18.42 -1.52 -3.28
C ASN A 76 18.94 -0.11 -3.64
N TYR A 77 18.08 0.90 -3.54
CA TYR A 77 18.47 2.30 -3.74
C TYR A 77 19.59 2.73 -2.80
N ASP A 78 19.44 2.48 -1.50
CA ASP A 78 20.41 2.88 -0.48
C ASP A 78 21.75 2.15 -0.64
N ALA A 79 21.71 0.86 -0.98
CA ALA A 79 22.92 0.08 -1.27
C ALA A 79 23.71 0.67 -2.45
N ILE A 80 23.03 1.01 -3.55
CA ILE A 80 23.66 1.64 -4.71
C ILE A 80 24.18 3.03 -4.37
N ASP A 81 23.41 3.84 -3.63
CA ASP A 81 23.83 5.20 -3.25
C ASP A 81 25.08 5.18 -2.37
N GLU A 82 25.19 4.23 -1.44
CA GLU A 82 26.36 4.06 -0.59
C GLU A 82 27.61 3.70 -1.42
N ILE A 83 27.50 2.72 -2.32
CA ILE A 83 28.59 2.29 -3.21
C ILE A 83 28.99 3.45 -4.12
N TYR A 84 28.02 4.10 -4.76
CA TYR A 84 28.25 5.23 -5.67
C TYR A 84 28.95 6.38 -4.96
N ARG A 85 28.55 6.76 -3.74
CA ARG A 85 29.23 7.81 -2.96
C ARG A 85 30.71 7.49 -2.73
N LYS A 86 31.03 6.24 -2.38
CA LYS A 86 32.41 5.79 -2.16
C LYS A 86 33.21 5.82 -3.47
N HIS A 87 32.64 5.28 -4.55
CA HIS A 87 33.28 5.25 -5.88
C HIS A 87 33.52 6.66 -6.40
N ARG A 88 32.49 7.49 -6.36
CA ARG A 88 32.54 8.90 -6.75
C ARG A 88 33.61 9.67 -5.98
N LYS A 89 33.71 9.49 -4.65
CA LYS A 89 34.73 10.16 -3.84
C LYS A 89 36.14 9.81 -4.32
N LYS A 90 36.41 8.52 -4.55
CA LYS A 90 37.70 8.03 -5.07
C LYS A 90 37.97 8.57 -6.49
N ALA A 91 36.98 8.51 -7.39
CA ALA A 91 37.09 9.02 -8.75
C ALA A 91 37.37 10.54 -8.78
N LYS A 92 36.71 11.33 -7.92
CA LYS A 92 37.00 12.77 -7.80
C LYS A 92 38.43 13.05 -7.36
N VAL A 93 39.05 12.18 -6.55
CA VAL A 93 40.46 12.32 -6.17
C VAL A 93 41.40 12.02 -7.34
N ILE A 94 41.14 10.93 -8.07
CA ILE A 94 41.91 10.52 -9.27
C ILE A 94 41.91 11.64 -10.31
N TYR A 95 40.73 12.19 -10.61
CA TYR A 95 40.53 13.17 -11.68
C TYR A 95 40.47 14.61 -11.18
N ARG A 96 40.99 14.91 -9.97
CA ARG A 96 40.88 16.24 -9.36
C ARG A 96 41.46 17.38 -10.20
N LYS A 97 42.39 17.08 -11.11
CA LYS A 97 43.03 18.04 -12.02
C LYS A 97 42.55 17.90 -13.47
N ASP A 98 41.52 17.09 -13.71
CA ASP A 98 40.99 16.76 -15.04
C ASP A 98 39.48 17.08 -15.08
N PRO A 99 39.13 18.35 -15.31
CA PRO A 99 37.73 18.78 -15.31
C PRO A 99 36.91 18.13 -16.43
N LEU A 100 37.53 17.81 -17.57
CA LEU A 100 36.87 17.13 -18.68
C LEU A 100 36.46 15.71 -18.27
N MET A 101 37.33 14.98 -17.57
CA MET A 101 37.00 13.65 -17.10
C MET A 101 35.95 13.66 -15.98
N LEU A 102 35.98 14.66 -15.08
CA LEU A 102 34.94 14.83 -14.07
C LEU A 102 33.56 15.05 -14.71
N ALA A 103 33.49 15.85 -15.77
CA ALA A 103 32.26 16.08 -16.53
C ALA A 103 31.84 14.85 -17.36
N LYS A 104 32.79 14.14 -17.99
CA LYS A 104 32.54 12.88 -18.71
C LYS A 104 31.86 11.86 -17.79
N LEU A 105 32.39 11.70 -16.57
CA LEU A 105 31.86 10.80 -15.55
C LEU A 105 30.63 11.33 -14.80
N ASN A 106 30.19 12.57 -15.06
CA ASN A 106 29.08 13.24 -14.36
C ASN A 106 29.28 13.35 -12.83
N ILE A 107 30.50 13.67 -12.41
CA ILE A 107 30.90 13.79 -10.98
C ILE A 107 31.50 15.16 -10.65
N ASP A 108 31.42 16.12 -11.54
CA ASP A 108 31.88 17.50 -11.37
C ASP A 108 31.02 18.26 -10.33
N GLY A 109 29.69 18.07 -10.33
CA GLY A 109 28.75 18.77 -9.45
C GLY A 109 28.51 18.16 -8.05
N SER A 110 27.32 18.39 -7.49
CA SER A 110 26.78 17.69 -6.31
C SER A 110 25.94 16.47 -6.72
N ILE A 111 25.78 15.48 -5.83
CA ILE A 111 24.87 14.36 -6.09
C ILE A 111 23.42 14.89 -6.13
N PRO A 112 22.64 14.66 -7.21
CA PRO A 112 21.27 15.12 -7.30
C PRO A 112 20.37 14.47 -6.22
N ARG A 113 19.38 15.22 -5.72
CA ARG A 113 18.41 14.73 -4.73
C ARG A 113 17.21 14.00 -5.34
N SER A 114 16.80 14.37 -6.56
CA SER A 114 15.66 13.72 -7.20
C SER A 114 16.07 12.37 -7.77
N TYR A 115 15.21 11.36 -7.60
CA TYR A 115 15.48 9.99 -8.05
C TYR A 115 15.90 9.92 -9.52
N ALA A 116 15.17 10.60 -10.43
CA ALA A 116 15.46 10.54 -11.86
C ALA A 116 16.84 11.10 -12.21
N LYS A 117 17.20 12.28 -11.67
CA LYS A 117 18.52 12.89 -11.91
C LYS A 117 19.63 12.13 -11.21
N TRP A 118 19.36 11.57 -10.04
CA TRP A 118 20.29 10.70 -9.34
C TRP A 118 20.59 9.45 -10.17
N LEU A 119 19.56 8.78 -10.68
CA LEU A 119 19.70 7.57 -11.48
C LEU A 119 20.47 7.84 -12.77
N GLU A 120 20.17 8.95 -13.45
CA GLU A 120 20.92 9.42 -14.62
C GLU A 120 22.41 9.60 -14.30
N ALA A 121 22.73 10.27 -13.17
CA ALA A 121 24.11 10.50 -12.75
C ALA A 121 24.87 9.22 -12.41
N VAL A 122 24.23 8.34 -11.64
CA VAL A 122 24.79 7.04 -11.26
C VAL A 122 25.01 6.19 -12.50
N GLN A 123 23.99 6.05 -13.35
CA GLN A 123 24.08 5.20 -14.55
C GLN A 123 25.16 5.70 -15.52
N LYS A 124 25.25 7.01 -15.73
CA LYS A 124 26.31 7.59 -16.57
C LYS A 124 27.70 7.28 -16.02
N PHE A 125 27.92 7.43 -14.72
CA PHE A 125 29.21 7.10 -14.10
C PHE A 125 29.65 5.67 -14.38
N TYR A 126 28.78 4.68 -14.13
CA TYR A 126 29.13 3.26 -14.33
C TYR A 126 29.25 2.89 -15.80
N THR A 127 28.39 3.43 -16.68
CA THR A 127 28.47 3.17 -18.13
C THR A 127 29.80 3.65 -18.72
N GLU A 128 30.20 4.89 -18.40
CA GLU A 128 31.46 5.47 -18.87
C GLU A 128 32.68 4.75 -18.26
N ALA A 129 32.62 4.41 -16.98
CA ALA A 129 33.71 3.71 -16.30
C ALA A 129 33.93 2.28 -16.82
N ILE A 130 32.86 1.58 -17.21
CA ILE A 130 32.94 0.23 -17.78
C ILE A 130 33.39 0.28 -19.25
N ALA A 131 33.00 1.29 -20.02
CA ALA A 131 33.32 1.36 -21.45
C ALA A 131 34.78 1.70 -21.76
N ASP A 132 35.50 2.35 -20.84
CA ASP A 132 36.83 2.94 -21.10
C ASP A 132 37.92 2.28 -20.22
N THR A 133 38.78 1.46 -20.82
CA THR A 133 39.86 0.74 -20.13
C THR A 133 40.81 1.68 -19.37
N ALA A 134 41.09 2.89 -19.90
CA ALA A 134 41.96 3.84 -19.21
C ALA A 134 41.29 4.41 -17.93
N ILE A 135 39.96 4.49 -17.91
CA ILE A 135 39.21 4.82 -16.70
C ILE A 135 39.26 3.65 -15.72
N GLN A 136 39.05 2.41 -16.19
CA GLN A 136 39.10 1.21 -15.35
C GLN A 136 40.45 1.08 -14.61
N GLU A 137 41.57 1.21 -15.33
CA GLU A 137 42.93 1.12 -14.75
C GLU A 137 43.15 2.17 -13.65
N LYS A 138 42.71 3.41 -13.90
CA LYS A 138 42.81 4.49 -12.91
C LYS A 138 41.92 4.24 -11.70
N LEU A 139 40.68 3.78 -11.88
CA LEU A 139 39.78 3.45 -10.78
C LEU A 139 40.31 2.27 -9.95
N ALA A 140 40.92 1.28 -10.60
CA ALA A 140 41.55 0.13 -9.94
C ALA A 140 42.68 0.55 -8.98
N SER A 141 43.41 1.62 -9.29
CA SER A 141 44.45 2.17 -8.39
C SER A 141 43.92 2.59 -7.01
N LEU A 142 42.62 2.90 -6.90
CA LEU A 142 41.95 3.20 -5.63
C LEU A 142 40.98 2.08 -5.20
N LYS A 143 41.24 0.84 -5.62
CA LYS A 143 40.45 -0.34 -5.26
C LYS A 143 38.97 -0.17 -5.65
N ILE A 144 38.74 0.11 -6.93
CA ILE A 144 37.43 -0.04 -7.58
C ILE A 144 37.68 -0.99 -8.76
N SER A 145 37.28 -2.25 -8.62
CA SER A 145 37.52 -3.26 -9.65
C SER A 145 36.47 -3.19 -10.76
N LEU A 146 36.80 -3.75 -11.93
CA LEU A 146 35.83 -3.94 -13.03
C LEU A 146 34.65 -4.83 -12.60
N GLU A 147 34.91 -5.79 -11.71
CA GLU A 147 33.88 -6.66 -11.13
C GLU A 147 32.89 -5.83 -10.30
N GLU A 148 33.36 -4.95 -9.41
CA GLU A 148 32.51 -4.07 -8.59
C GLU A 148 31.69 -3.10 -9.48
N LEU A 149 32.28 -2.59 -10.56
CA LEU A 149 31.57 -1.73 -11.51
C LEU A 149 30.42 -2.48 -12.21
N ASN A 150 30.69 -3.68 -12.74
CA ASN A 150 29.66 -4.49 -13.39
C ASN A 150 28.58 -4.96 -12.41
N ALA A 151 28.96 -5.36 -11.20
CA ALA A 151 28.01 -5.73 -10.16
C ALA A 151 27.07 -4.57 -9.81
N THR A 152 27.60 -3.35 -9.66
CA THR A 152 26.76 -2.18 -9.40
C THR A 152 25.88 -1.82 -10.61
N GLN A 153 26.40 -1.98 -11.84
CA GLN A 153 25.63 -1.76 -13.07
C GLN A 153 24.44 -2.73 -13.19
N ALA A 154 24.60 -3.99 -12.74
CA ALA A 154 23.53 -4.97 -12.64
C ALA A 154 22.50 -4.57 -11.56
N GLN A 155 22.96 -4.13 -10.38
CA GLN A 155 22.08 -3.63 -9.32
C GLN A 155 21.24 -2.43 -9.78
N ILE A 156 21.80 -1.52 -10.58
CA ILE A 156 21.04 -0.41 -11.19
C ILE A 156 19.93 -0.93 -12.14
N GLY A 157 20.17 -2.03 -12.85
CA GLY A 157 19.14 -2.72 -13.63
C GLY A 157 18.01 -3.21 -12.74
N GLU A 158 18.35 -3.93 -11.66
CA GLU A 158 17.40 -4.44 -10.68
C GLU A 158 16.62 -3.33 -9.96
N LEU A 159 17.27 -2.19 -9.70
CA LEU A 159 16.63 -1.02 -9.10
C LEU A 159 15.47 -0.50 -9.96
N LYS A 160 15.63 -0.54 -11.29
CA LYS A 160 14.55 -0.13 -12.20
C LYS A 160 13.37 -1.09 -12.13
N THR A 161 13.63 -2.40 -12.05
CA THR A 161 12.60 -3.44 -11.90
C THR A 161 11.84 -3.28 -10.58
N THR A 162 12.56 -3.21 -9.46
CA THR A 162 11.96 -3.03 -8.12
C THR A 162 11.19 -1.71 -8.02
N ARG A 163 11.69 -0.62 -8.62
CA ARG A 163 10.95 0.65 -8.69
C ARG A 163 9.67 0.53 -9.51
N ALA A 164 9.70 -0.16 -10.63
CA ALA A 164 8.51 -0.39 -11.45
C ALA A 164 7.47 -1.23 -10.69
N SER A 165 7.89 -2.29 -9.99
CA SER A 165 7.01 -3.09 -9.15
C SER A 165 6.36 -2.25 -8.06
N TYR A 166 7.16 -1.48 -7.29
CA TYR A 166 6.61 -0.58 -6.26
C TYR A 166 5.56 0.40 -6.83
N ARG A 167 5.77 0.93 -8.04
CA ARG A 167 4.80 1.85 -8.67
C ARG A 167 3.52 1.14 -9.13
N ARG A 168 3.61 -0.14 -9.49
CA ARG A 168 2.45 -0.99 -9.79
C ARG A 168 1.63 -1.25 -8.52
N GLU A 169 2.27 -1.72 -7.45
CA GLU A 169 1.59 -1.99 -6.16
C GLU A 169 0.88 -0.73 -5.62
N VAL A 170 1.52 0.44 -5.71
CA VAL A 170 0.88 1.71 -5.32
C VAL A 170 -0.42 1.97 -6.11
N GLY A 171 -0.47 1.59 -7.38
CA GLY A 171 -1.69 1.70 -8.19
C GLY A 171 -2.75 0.69 -7.78
N GLU A 172 -2.36 -0.55 -7.49
CA GLU A 172 -3.26 -1.62 -7.09
C GLU A 172 -3.87 -1.36 -5.69
N SER A 173 -3.07 -0.90 -4.72
CA SER A 173 -3.55 -0.43 -3.41
C SER A 173 -4.52 0.75 -3.51
N GLN A 174 -4.30 1.69 -4.45
CA GLN A 174 -5.24 2.79 -4.68
C GLN A 174 -6.60 2.30 -5.22
N GLU A 175 -6.59 1.35 -6.15
CA GLU A 175 -7.82 0.75 -6.67
C GLU A 175 -8.51 -0.13 -5.61
N ALA A 176 -7.75 -0.86 -4.78
CA ALA A 176 -8.27 -1.62 -3.66
C ALA A 176 -8.95 -0.72 -2.61
N THR A 177 -8.35 0.44 -2.31
CA THR A 177 -8.94 1.45 -1.42
C THR A 177 -10.29 1.93 -1.95
N LYS A 178 -10.38 2.29 -3.25
CA LYS A 178 -11.65 2.71 -3.87
C LYS A 178 -12.73 1.62 -3.79
N LYS A 179 -12.36 0.37 -4.09
CA LYS A 179 -13.30 -0.77 -4.03
C LYS A 179 -13.78 -1.02 -2.60
N LYS A 180 -12.88 -0.97 -1.63
CA LYS A 180 -13.22 -1.10 -0.21
C LYS A 180 -14.18 0.00 0.23
N ASP A 181 -13.87 1.26 -0.07
CA ASP A 181 -14.70 2.41 0.32
C ASP A 181 -16.10 2.31 -0.30
N ALA A 182 -16.20 1.91 -1.57
CA ALA A 182 -17.47 1.67 -2.25
C ALA A 182 -18.27 0.54 -1.60
N ALA A 183 -17.61 -0.55 -1.19
CA ALA A 183 -18.27 -1.64 -0.49
C ALA A 183 -18.77 -1.21 0.90
N PHE A 184 -18.02 -0.37 1.62
CA PHE A 184 -18.46 0.17 2.92
C PHE A 184 -19.65 1.10 2.76
N ALA A 185 -19.65 1.96 1.73
CA ALA A 185 -20.80 2.81 1.44
C ALA A 185 -22.06 1.99 1.14
N LYS A 186 -21.93 0.91 0.35
CA LYS A 186 -23.04 0.03 -0.03
C LYS A 186 -23.66 -0.68 1.18
N ILE A 187 -22.84 -1.25 2.07
CA ILE A 187 -23.35 -1.91 3.28
C ILE A 187 -23.84 -0.90 4.32
N ASP A 188 -23.25 0.29 4.43
CA ASP A 188 -23.71 1.32 5.37
C ASP A 188 -25.11 1.84 5.01
N ASP A 189 -25.37 2.06 3.71
CA ASP A 189 -26.69 2.45 3.20
C ASP A 189 -27.74 1.37 3.51
N TRP A 190 -27.44 0.11 3.14
CA TRP A 190 -28.33 -1.03 3.42
C TRP A 190 -28.59 -1.22 4.92
N MET A 191 -27.54 -1.15 5.75
CA MET A 191 -27.66 -1.29 7.20
C MET A 191 -28.42 -0.12 7.83
N SER A 192 -28.32 1.09 7.27
CA SER A 192 -29.08 2.25 7.72
C SER A 192 -30.59 2.02 7.60
N GLU A 193 -31.03 1.52 6.44
CA GLU A 193 -32.42 1.13 6.20
C GLU A 193 -32.84 -0.03 7.12
N PHE A 194 -32.02 -1.07 7.22
CA PHE A 194 -32.25 -2.20 8.13
C PHE A 194 -32.49 -1.73 9.57
N TYR A 195 -31.64 -0.85 10.10
CA TYR A 195 -31.80 -0.32 11.45
C TYR A 195 -33.00 0.63 11.59
N ALA A 196 -33.40 1.32 10.52
CA ALA A 196 -34.62 2.13 10.54
C ALA A 196 -35.85 1.24 10.68
N VAL A 197 -35.93 0.16 9.91
CA VAL A 197 -37.02 -0.82 9.99
C VAL A 197 -36.99 -1.57 11.32
N ALA A 198 -35.82 -2.00 11.81
CA ALA A 198 -35.70 -2.67 13.10
C ALA A 198 -36.20 -1.82 14.27
N ARG A 199 -36.03 -0.49 14.23
CA ARG A 199 -36.58 0.40 15.25
C ARG A 199 -38.11 0.43 15.25
N ILE A 200 -38.73 0.28 14.08
CA ILE A 200 -40.19 0.24 13.94
C ILE A 200 -40.70 -1.14 14.36
N ALA A 201 -40.10 -2.21 13.86
CA ALA A 201 -40.49 -3.60 14.15
C ALA A 201 -40.39 -3.94 15.65
N LEU A 202 -39.43 -3.35 16.36
CA LEU A 202 -39.12 -3.66 17.76
C LEU A 202 -39.42 -2.48 18.70
N GLU A 203 -40.31 -1.56 18.32
CA GLU A 203 -40.61 -0.34 19.08
C GLU A 203 -41.02 -0.66 20.53
N ASP A 204 -41.89 -1.66 20.72
CA ASP A 204 -42.35 -2.11 22.04
C ASP A 204 -41.38 -3.11 22.72
N GLN A 205 -40.29 -3.48 22.05
CA GLN A 205 -39.34 -4.52 22.49
C GLN A 205 -37.88 -4.01 22.47
N PRO A 206 -37.54 -2.97 23.25
CA PRO A 206 -36.24 -2.28 23.16
C PRO A 206 -35.04 -3.17 23.46
N GLN A 207 -35.20 -4.22 24.30
CA GLN A 207 -34.13 -5.18 24.59
C GLN A 207 -33.76 -6.02 23.35
N LEU A 208 -34.73 -6.32 22.47
CA LEU A 208 -34.46 -7.02 21.22
C LEU A 208 -33.71 -6.13 20.23
N LEU A 209 -33.96 -4.82 20.26
CA LEU A 209 -33.21 -3.85 19.45
C LEU A 209 -31.74 -3.76 19.90
N GLU A 210 -31.46 -3.94 21.19
CA GLU A 210 -30.09 -4.03 21.71
C GLU A 210 -29.34 -5.26 21.23
N ALA A 211 -30.04 -6.39 21.05
CA ALA A 211 -29.45 -7.59 20.46
C ALA A 211 -28.91 -7.35 19.05
N LEU A 212 -29.44 -6.38 18.30
CA LEU A 212 -28.92 -5.99 16.98
C LEU A 212 -27.68 -5.07 17.05
N GLY A 213 -27.07 -4.88 18.23
CA GLY A 213 -25.85 -4.09 18.40
C GLY A 213 -26.09 -2.58 18.48
N LYS A 214 -27.35 -2.13 18.68
CA LYS A 214 -27.68 -0.73 18.98
C LYS A 214 -27.90 -0.56 20.48
N VAL A 215 -27.01 0.16 21.17
CA VAL A 215 -27.26 0.56 22.56
C VAL A 215 -28.48 1.50 22.59
N VAL A 216 -29.57 1.05 23.21
CA VAL A 216 -30.73 1.90 23.52
C VAL A 216 -30.40 2.60 24.83
N LYS A 217 -30.45 3.93 24.86
CA LYS A 217 -30.26 4.64 26.14
C LYS A 217 -31.55 4.47 26.94
N SER A 218 -31.42 3.78 28.08
CA SER A 218 -32.41 3.74 29.16
C SER A 218 -32.63 5.12 29.77
#